data_AF-A0A2E3IWR2-F1
#
_entry.id   AF-A0A2E3IWR2-F1
#
_cell.length_a   1.000
_cell.length_b   1.000
_cell.length_c   1.000
_cell.angle_alpha   90.00
_cell.angle_beta   90.00
_cell.angle_gamma   90.00
#
_symmetry.space_group_name_H-M   'P 1'
#
loop_
_entity.id
_entity.type
_entity.pdbx_description
1 polymer ?
#
loop_
_entity_poly.entity_id
_entity_poly.type
_entity_poly.pdbx_seq_one_letter_code
_entity_poly.pdbx_strand_id
1 'polypeptide(L)' 'MDAPHTLIKDVKLLTTGTEQSVAVEFGDGQVKTFTAKELYEASRFLHQTPETAETRTAAQRRAEELLAMRRGRR' A
#
# COMPACT_ATOMS: atom_id res chain seq x y z
N MET A 1 -10.46 18.86 -1.19
CA MET A 1 -10.47 18.86 -2.67
C MET A 1 -10.30 17.42 -3.09
N ASP A 2 -11.41 16.71 -3.24
CA ASP A 2 -11.44 15.37 -3.83
C ASP A 2 -11.03 15.48 -5.29
N ALA A 3 -9.95 14.80 -5.68
CA ALA A 3 -9.53 14.75 -7.06
C ALA A 3 -10.61 14.02 -7.88
N PRO A 4 -11.31 14.68 -8.82
CA PRO A 4 -12.43 14.09 -9.56
C PRO A 4 -11.98 13.07 -10.63
N HIS A 5 -10.74 12.59 -10.58
CA HIS A 5 -10.10 11.81 -11.66
C HIS A 5 -9.94 10.31 -11.34
N THR A 6 -10.44 9.82 -10.21
CA THR A 6 -10.11 8.46 -9.73
C THR A 6 -11.32 7.52 -9.66
N LEU A 7 -12.36 7.76 -10.45
CA LEU A 7 -13.41 6.75 -10.61
C LEU A 7 -13.01 5.80 -11.73
N ILE A 8 -12.83 4.53 -11.39
CA ILE A 8 -12.64 3.46 -12.37
C ILE A 8 -13.97 3.27 -13.09
N LYS A 9 -13.95 3.39 -14.40
CA LYS A 9 -15.13 3.25 -15.26
C LYS A 9 -15.29 1.82 -15.75
N ASP A 10 -14.21 1.19 -16.17
CA ASP A 10 -14.23 -0.19 -16.67
C ASP A 10 -12.89 -0.90 -16.41
N VAL A 11 -12.93 -2.23 -16.28
CA VAL A 11 -11.75 -3.08 -16.07
C VAL A 11 -11.86 -4.34 -16.93
N LYS A 12 -10.85 -4.60 -17.76
CA LYS A 12 -10.79 -5.77 -18.63
C LYS A 12 -9.51 -6.56 -18.42
N LEU A 13 -9.65 -7.88 -18.34
CA LEU A 13 -8.52 -8.81 -18.39
C LEU A 13 -8.14 -9.05 -19.84
N LEU A 14 -6.88 -8.77 -20.17
CA LEU A 14 -6.26 -9.05 -21.45
C LEU A 14 -5.33 -10.24 -21.27
N THR A 15 -5.57 -11.31 -22.03
CA THR A 15 -4.71 -12.49 -22.05
C THR A 15 -4.07 -12.62 -23.43
N THR A 16 -2.76 -12.46 -23.50
CA THR A 16 -1.99 -12.58 -24.74
C THR A 16 -1.08 -13.80 -24.64
N GLY A 17 -1.62 -14.97 -24.98
CA GLY A 17 -0.89 -16.26 -25.09
C GLY A 17 -0.25 -16.74 -23.78
N THR A 18 0.84 -16.11 -23.39
CA THR A 18 1.64 -16.38 -22.19
C THR A 18 1.51 -15.32 -21.10
N GLU A 19 0.97 -14.13 -21.41
CA GLU A 19 0.92 -13.02 -20.46
C GLU A 19 -0.53 -12.59 -20.16
N GLN A 20 -0.76 -12.20 -18.90
CA GLN A 20 -2.02 -11.60 -18.45
C GLN A 20 -1.77 -10.17 -17.97
N SER A 21 -2.57 -9.25 -18.48
CA SER A 21 -2.56 -7.84 -18.10
C SER A 21 -3.99 -7.34 -17.90
N VAL A 22 -4.15 -6.27 -17.14
CA VAL A 22 -5.44 -5.67 -16.82
C VAL A 22 -5.47 -4.26 -17.39
N ALA A 23 -6.39 -4.00 -18.30
CA ALA A 23 -6.68 -2.66 -18.77
C ALA A 23 -7.74 -2.01 -17.88
N VAL A 24 -7.45 -0.82 -17.38
CA VAL A 24 -8.34 0.00 -16.55
C VAL A 24 -8.66 1.27 -17.31
N GLU A 25 -9.95 1.50 -17.56
CA GLU A 25 -10.47 2.76 -18.08
C GLU A 25 -10.89 3.65 -16.90
N PHE A 26 -10.35 4.85 -16.84
CA PHE A 26 -10.68 5.86 -15.84
C PHE A 26 -11.83 6.75 -16.35
N GLY A 27 -12.53 7.40 -15.42
CA GLY A 27 -13.67 8.28 -15.74
C GLY A 27 -13.32 9.47 -16.64
N ASP A 28 -12.04 9.82 -16.77
CA ASP A 28 -11.52 10.82 -17.69
C ASP A 28 -11.28 10.29 -19.12
N GLY A 29 -11.54 8.99 -19.35
CA GLY A 29 -11.34 8.31 -20.63
C GLY A 29 -9.92 7.80 -20.85
N GLN A 30 -9.00 7.98 -19.89
CA GLN A 30 -7.67 7.37 -19.99
C GLN A 30 -7.77 5.86 -19.80
N VAL A 31 -7.02 5.11 -20.61
CA VAL A 31 -6.88 3.66 -20.45
C VAL A 31 -5.43 3.36 -20.10
N LYS A 32 -5.21 2.66 -19.00
CA LYS A 32 -3.88 2.16 -18.60
C LYS A 32 -3.91 0.65 -18.47
N THR A 33 -2.86 0.01 -18.94
CA THR A 33 -2.67 -1.44 -18.83
C THR A 33 -1.65 -1.73 -17.74
N PHE A 34 -1.98 -2.65 -16.84
CA PHE A 34 -1.15 -3.08 -15.74
C PHE A 34 -0.85 -4.56 -15.86
N THR A 35 0.40 -4.93 -15.62
CA THR A 35 0.79 -6.34 -15.50
C THR A 35 0.35 -6.90 -14.14
N ALA A 36 0.25 -8.22 -14.04
CA ALA A 36 -0.01 -8.88 -12.76
C ALA A 36 1.02 -8.52 -11.67
N LYS A 37 2.29 -8.29 -12.06
CA LYS A 37 3.35 -7.88 -11.14
C LYS A 37 3.09 -6.51 -10.54
N GLU A 38 2.74 -5.52 -11.36
CA GLU A 38 2.46 -4.15 -10.91
C GLU A 38 1.23 -4.09 -10.01
N LEU A 39 0.19 -4.86 -10.32
CA LEU A 39 -0.99 -4.98 -9.46
C LEU A 39 -0.66 -5.64 -8.11
N TYR A 40 0.20 -6.66 -8.12
CA TYR A 40 0.66 -7.30 -6.90
C TYR A 40 1.45 -6.33 -6.01
N GLU A 41 2.38 -5.58 -6.60
CA GLU A 41 3.16 -4.56 -5.89
C GLU A 41 2.24 -3.44 -5.35
N ALA A 42 1.30 -2.93 -6.16
CA ALA A 42 0.33 -1.95 -5.72
C ALA A 42 -0.56 -2.48 -4.57
N SER A 43 -0.99 -3.75 -4.64
CA SER A 43 -1.76 -4.38 -3.57
C SER A 43 -0.96 -4.52 -2.27
N ARG A 44 0.35 -4.75 -2.35
CA ARG A 44 1.25 -4.78 -1.20
C ARG A 44 1.37 -3.40 -0.55
N PHE A 45 1.50 -2.35 -1.36
CA PHE A 45 1.50 -0.96 -0.87
C PHE A 45 0.17 -0.56 -0.24
N LEU A 46 -0.96 -0.99 -0.79
CA LEU A 46 -2.29 -0.71 -0.23
C LEU A 46 -2.54 -1.44 1.09
N HIS A 47 -2.08 -2.68 1.24
CA HIS A 47 -2.14 -3.42 2.50
C HIS A 47 -1.09 -2.96 3.53
N GLN A 48 -0.11 -2.15 3.12
CA GLN A 48 0.67 -1.32 4.04
C GLN A 48 -0.12 -0.06 4.41
N THR A 49 -1.37 -0.22 4.84
CA THR A 49 -1.97 0.79 5.70
C THR A 49 -1.07 0.96 6.93
N PRO A 50 -0.71 2.20 7.32
CA PRO A 50 0.30 2.49 8.34
C PRO A 50 -0.08 2.07 9.78
N GLU A 51 -1.11 1.26 9.95
CA GLU A 51 -1.49 0.71 11.27
C GLU A 51 -0.52 -0.38 11.75
N THR A 52 0.27 -0.96 10.84
CA THR A 52 1.37 -1.90 11.18
C THR A 52 2.76 -1.38 10.86
N ALA A 53 2.88 -0.20 10.21
CA ALA A 53 4.13 0.54 10.15
C ALA A 53 4.35 1.22 11.50
N GLU A 54 4.73 0.41 12.49
CA GLU A 54 5.23 0.77 13.81
C GLU A 54 5.51 2.27 13.96
N THR A 55 4.47 3.01 14.34
CA THR A 55 4.70 4.10 15.26
C THR A 55 5.17 3.39 16.52
N ARG A 56 6.48 3.14 16.63
CA ARG A 56 7.18 3.01 17.90
C ARG A 56 6.88 4.31 18.62
N THR A 57 5.72 4.34 19.25
CA THR A 57 5.17 5.50 19.93
C THR A 57 6.22 5.93 20.92
N ALA A 58 6.42 7.23 21.08
CA ALA A 58 7.34 7.76 22.07
C ALA A 58 7.11 7.12 23.46
N ALA A 59 5.90 6.63 23.73
CA ALA A 59 5.55 5.80 24.89
C ALA A 59 6.31 4.46 24.97
N GLN A 60 6.44 3.68 23.89
CA GLN A 60 7.24 2.44 23.88
C GLN A 60 8.73 2.74 24.06
N ARG A 61 9.25 3.78 23.39
CA ARG A 61 10.65 4.20 23.53
C ARG A 61 10.95 4.64 24.97
N ARG A 62 10.05 5.43 25.59
CA ARG A 62 10.16 5.81 27.02
C ARG A 62 10.03 4.61 27.97
N ALA A 63 9.19 3.63 27.66
CA ALA A 63 9.03 2.44 28.48
C ALA A 63 10.30 1.58 28.49
N GLU A 64 10.97 1.42 27.34
CA GLU A 64 12.27 0.76 27.25
C GLU A 64 13.36 1.51 28.02
N GLU A 65 13.41 2.85 27.93
CA GLU A 65 14.37 3.67 28.69
C GLU A 65 14.18 3.52 30.21
N LEU A 66 12.94 3.53 30.69
CA LEU A 66 12.62 3.33 32.11
C LEU A 66 12.96 1.91 32.60
N LEU A 67 12.72 0.89 31.77
CA LEU A 67 13.09 -0.50 32.07
C LEU A 67 14.61 -0.70 32.09
N ALA A 68 15.34 -0.04 31.18
CA ALA A 68 16.81 -0.08 31.13
C ALA A 68 17.44 0.58 32.37
N MET A 69 16.92 1.72 32.82
CA MET A 69 17.37 2.40 34.05
C MET A 69 17.16 1.52 35.30
N ARG A 70 16.11 0.71 35.33
CA ARG A 70 15.82 -0.20 36.45
C ARG A 70 16.75 -1.41 36.51
N ARG A 71 17.29 -1.86 35.36
CA ARG A 71 18.23 -3.00 35.28
C ARG A 71 19.69 -2.62 35.56
N GLY A 72 20.07 -1.36 35.40
CA GLY A 72 21.43 -0.87 35.67
C GLY A 72 21.76 -0.56 37.14
N ARG A 73 20.84 -0.84 38.08
CA ARG A 73 21.00 -0.52 39.52
C ARG A 73 21.14 -1.75 40.41
N ARG A 74 21.86 -2.77 39.92
CA ARG A 74 22.23 -3.94 40.71
C ARG A 74 23.73 -4.17 40.63
#